data_AF-A0A526Z3W4-F1
#
_entry.id   AF-A0A526Z3W4-F1
#
_cell.length_a   1.000
_cell.length_b   1.000
_cell.length_c   1.000
_cell.angle_alpha   90.00
_cell.angle_beta   90.00
_cell.angle_gamma   90.00
#
_symmetry.space_group_name_H-M   'P 1'
#
loop_
_entity.id
_entity.type
_entity.pdbx_description
1 polymer ?
#
loop_
_entity_poly.entity_id
_entity_poly.type
_entity_poly.pdbx_seq_one_letter_code
_entity_poly.pdbx_strand_id
1 'polypeptide(L)' 'MNKPTENGFATAIKMVSGKWKLDIICELGATPRRFGRLRQSIPAISEKMLTQQLRELEADGLV' A
#
# COMPACT_ATOMS: atom_id res chain seq x y z
N MET A 1 -32.60 -9.80 -7.27
CA MET A 1 -31.24 -9.85 -7.86
C MET A 1 -30.28 -9.33 -6.79
N ASN A 2 -29.58 -10.24 -6.09
CA ASN A 2 -28.79 -9.92 -4.91
C ASN A 2 -27.58 -9.07 -5.30
N LYS A 3 -27.51 -7.84 -4.77
CA LYS A 3 -26.23 -7.10 -4.74
C LYS A 3 -25.29 -7.93 -3.86
N PRO A 4 -24.09 -8.33 -4.33
CA PRO A 4 -23.16 -9.01 -3.45
C PRO A 4 -22.89 -8.05 -2.29
N THR A 5 -22.99 -8.56 -1.07
CA THR A 5 -22.64 -7.82 0.15
C THR A 5 -21.25 -7.22 -0.04
N GLU A 6 -21.19 -5.90 -0.26
CA GLU A 6 -19.95 -5.14 -0.21
C GLU A 6 -19.55 -5.07 1.26
N ASN A 7 -18.87 -6.12 1.72
CA ASN A 7 -18.33 -6.18 3.06
C ASN A 7 -17.11 -5.24 3.11
N GLY A 8 -17.24 -4.10 3.79
CA GLY A 8 -16.16 -3.12 3.92
C GLY A 8 -14.85 -3.73 4.45
N PHE A 9 -14.93 -4.79 5.24
CA PHE A 9 -13.76 -5.55 5.67
C PHE A 9 -13.05 -6.24 4.50
N ALA A 10 -13.78 -6.92 3.62
CA ALA A 10 -13.20 -7.58 2.44
C ALA A 10 -12.56 -6.55 1.49
N THR A 11 -13.18 -5.38 1.34
CA THR A 11 -12.62 -4.26 0.58
C THR A 11 -11.33 -3.73 1.21
N ALA A 12 -11.33 -3.48 2.53
CA ALA A 12 -10.13 -3.04 3.25
C ALA A 12 -8.99 -4.05 3.12
N ILE A 13 -9.27 -5.34 3.32
CA ILE A 13 -8.29 -6.41 3.11
C ILE A 13 -7.76 -6.37 1.68
N LYS A 14 -8.61 -6.21 0.66
CA LYS A 14 -8.17 -6.10 -0.73
C LYS A 14 -7.26 -4.89 -0.98
N MET A 15 -7.55 -3.76 -0.35
CA MET A 15 -6.74 -2.54 -0.49
C MET A 15 -5.34 -2.70 0.11
N VAL A 16 -5.21 -3.34 1.27
CA VAL A 16 -3.90 -3.49 1.96
C VAL A 16 -3.17 -4.80 1.65
N SER A 17 -3.85 -5.76 1.04
CA SER A 17 -3.23 -7.03 0.63
C SER A 17 -2.31 -6.84 -0.56
N GLY A 18 -1.32 -7.73 -0.65
CA GLY A 18 -0.24 -7.64 -1.62
C GLY A 18 1.11 -7.65 -0.92
N LYS A 19 2.16 -7.96 -1.70
CA LYS A 19 3.50 -8.20 -1.14
C LYS A 19 4.11 -6.96 -0.46
N TRP A 20 3.75 -5.76 -0.91
CA TRP A 20 4.48 -4.54 -0.56
C TRP A 20 3.66 -3.50 0.19
N LYS A 21 2.33 -3.53 0.09
CA LYS A 21 1.47 -2.46 0.62
C LYS A 21 1.60 -2.33 2.14
N LEU A 22 1.58 -3.44 2.88
CA LEU A 22 1.74 -3.40 4.34
C LEU A 22 3.12 -2.88 4.76
N ASP A 23 4.21 -3.29 4.09
CA ASP A 23 5.54 -2.78 4.41
C ASP A 23 5.62 -1.26 4.20
N ILE A 24 5.07 -0.76 3.10
CA ILE A 24 5.03 0.67 2.78
C ILE A 24 4.21 1.44 3.82
N ILE A 25 3.00 0.96 4.15
CA ILE A 25 2.12 1.60 5.13
C ILE A 25 2.79 1.62 6.52
N CYS A 26 3.38 0.51 6.95
CA CYS A 26 4.08 0.43 8.23
C CYS A 26 5.26 1.40 8.31
N GLU A 27 6.05 1.50 7.24
CA GLU A 27 7.20 2.41 7.19
C GLU A 27 6.80 3.89 7.20
N LEU A 28 5.67 4.24 6.57
CA LEU A 28 5.16 5.61 6.50
C LEU A 28 4.33 6.00 7.73
N GLY A 29 3.68 5.04 8.38
CA GLY A 29 2.88 5.26 9.60
C GLY A 29 3.73 5.71 10.80
N ALA A 30 5.03 5.39 10.81
CA ALA A 30 5.94 5.86 11.86
C ALA A 30 6.40 7.31 11.64
N THR A 31 6.72 7.68 10.39
CA THR A 31 7.24 9.01 10.04
C THR A 31 7.20 9.23 8.52
N PRO A 32 7.03 10.47 8.04
CA PRO A 32 7.19 10.77 6.62
C PRO A 32 8.60 10.39 6.12
N ARG A 33 8.68 9.64 5.03
CA ARG A 33 9.95 9.21 4.43
C ARG A 33 10.08 9.74 3.01
N ARG A 34 11.29 10.20 2.66
CA ARG A 34 11.64 10.43 1.25
C ARG A 34 11.71 9.10 0.53
N PHE A 35 11.33 9.09 -0.76
CA PHE A 35 11.28 7.90 -1.60
C PHE A 35 12.52 6.98 -1.48
N GLY A 36 13.73 7.54 -1.56
CA GLY A 36 14.96 6.75 -1.46
C GLY A 36 15.15 6.07 -0.09
N ARG A 37 14.70 6.71 1.01
CA ARG A 37 14.77 6.12 2.36
C ARG A 37 13.74 5.02 2.54
N LEU A 38 12.55 5.20 1.97
CA LEU A 38 11.51 4.17 1.95
C LEU A 38 11.93 2.94 1.13
N ARG A 39 12.59 3.15 -0.02
CA ARG A 39 13.15 2.04 -0.80
C ARG A 39 14.25 1.30 -0.05
N GLN A 40 15.11 2.02 0.69
CA GLN A 40 16.18 1.42 1.47
C GLN A 40 15.65 0.55 2.63
N SER A 41 14.50 0.88 3.22
CA SER A 41 13.88 0.05 4.27
C SER A 41 13.21 -1.21 3.71
N ILE A 42 12.91 -1.26 2.40
CA ILE A 42 12.27 -2.40 1.74
C ILE A 42 13.22 -2.93 0.63
N PRO A 43 14.36 -3.56 0.99
CA PRO A 43 15.45 -3.82 0.03
C PRO A 43 15.08 -4.72 -1.16
N ALA A 44 14.02 -5.52 -1.03
CA ALA A 44 13.57 -6.40 -2.10
C ALA A 44 12.62 -5.73 -3.12
N ILE A 45 12.20 -4.47 -2.88
CA ILE A 45 11.34 -3.73 -3.81
C ILE A 45 12.16 -3.00 -4.87
N SER A 46 11.74 -3.13 -6.13
CA SER A 46 12.29 -2.31 -7.20
C SER A 46 11.73 -0.89 -7.16
N GLU A 47 12.46 0.07 -7.73
CA GLU A 47 12.01 1.46 -7.83
C GLU A 47 10.67 1.58 -8.57
N LYS A 48 10.55 0.89 -9.71
CA LYS A 48 9.30 0.85 -10.49
C LYS A 48 8.14 0.30 -9.66
N MET A 49 8.37 -0.76 -8.90
CA MET A 49 7.32 -1.37 -8.08
C MET A 49 6.94 -0.46 -6.92
N LEU A 50 7.91 0.18 -6.25
CA LEU A 50 7.61 1.14 -5.18
C LEU A 50 6.76 2.30 -5.68
N THR A 51 7.11 2.89 -6.83
CA THR A 51 6.32 3.95 -7.46
C THR A 51 4.90 3.47 -7.79
N GLN A 52 4.75 2.27 -8.33
CA GLN A 52 3.44 1.70 -8.66
C GLN A 52 2.58 1.52 -7.40
N GLN A 53 3.16 0.94 -6.34
CA GLN A 53 2.46 0.70 -5.08
C GLN A 53 2.09 2.00 -4.36
N LEU A 54 2.95 3.01 -4.36
CA LEU A 54 2.62 4.33 -3.81
C LEU A 54 1.44 4.98 -4.53
N ARG A 55 1.40 4.93 -5.87
CA ARG A 55 0.27 5.47 -6.65
C ARG A 55 -1.04 4.74 -6.35
N GLU A 56 -0.99 3.42 -6.17
CA GLU A 56 -2.17 2.65 -5.77
C GLU A 56 -2.64 3.03 -4.37
N LEU A 57 -1.72 3.15 -3.41
CA LEU A 57 -2.04 3.55 -2.04
C LEU A 57 -2.58 4.99 -1.95
N GLU A 58 -2.02 5.93 -2.71
CA GLU A 58 -2.53 7.31 -2.83
C GLU A 58 -3.94 7.33 -3.44
N ALA A 59 -4.18 6.54 -4.49
CA ALA A 59 -5.50 6.42 -5.11
C ALA A 59 -6.54 5.77 -4.18
N ASP A 60 -6.11 4.82 -3.34
CA ASP A 60 -6.91 4.19 -2.30
C ASP A 60 -7.08 5.10 -1.05
N GLY A 61 -6.37 6.25 -0.98
CA GLY A 61 -6.41 7.20 0.15
C GLY A 61 -5.69 6.72 1.42
N LEU A 62 -4.74 5.81 1.28
CA LEU A 62 -4.00 5.17 2.38
C LEU A 62 -2.65 5.84 2.69
N VAL A 63 -2.11 6.63 1.75
CA VAL A 63 -0.84 7.38 1.85
C VAL A 63 -1.03 8.78 1.29
#